data_AF-A0A1T2CHC6-F1
#
_entry.id   AF-A0A1T2CHC6-F1
#
_cell.length_a   1.000
_cell.length_b   1.000
_cell.length_c   1.000
_cell.angle_alpha   90.00
_cell.angle_beta   90.00
_cell.angle_gamma   90.00
#
_symmetry.space_group_name_H-M   'P 1'
#
loop_
_entity.id
_entity.type
_entity.pdbx_description
1 polymer ?
#
loop_
_entity_poly.entity_id
_entity_poly.type
_entity_poly.pdbx_seq_one_letter_code
_entity_poly.pdbx_strand_id
1 'polypeptide(L)'
;MRSDLSARLYNKTIELEKSGKDYMREIWSDQGWDGEQDVWRLEFQFRRDALRRLGIKTFDELLQYLGGLWQYATTDWLRLTCPDPVDKTQTRWPTHRMWEVLQQADWGVEQGCHRQVTSSGNPPSDNYLFVNGMSGLTSFMAREGILDIEKATQAYLLAARDYHDARADLTGISFQGYVNEKVSLKARRYGSMKNAPPDGEQHPMDAAVSREYRRRSNGE
;
A
#
# COMPACT_ATOMS: atom_id res chain seq x y z
N MET A 1 -6.25 0.33 -3.55
CA MET A 1 -5.87 -0.10 -2.18
C MET A 1 -4.66 0.73 -1.76
N ARG A 2 -4.63 1.37 -0.59
CA ARG A 2 -3.49 2.22 -0.17
C ARG A 2 -2.42 1.36 0.52
N SER A 3 -1.14 1.57 0.18
CA SER A 3 0.00 0.84 0.78
C SER A 3 0.15 1.14 2.28
N ASP A 4 0.66 0.17 3.04
CA ASP A 4 0.97 0.29 4.48
C ASP A 4 2.20 1.16 4.76
N LEU A 5 3.10 1.29 3.77
CA LEU A 5 4.27 2.16 3.80
C LEU A 5 4.43 2.80 2.41
N SER A 6 4.69 4.10 2.37
CA SER A 6 4.92 4.83 1.11
C SER A 6 5.95 5.95 1.28
N ALA A 7 6.74 6.21 0.23
CA ALA A 7 7.64 7.35 0.16
C ALA A 7 7.17 8.40 -0.83
N ARG A 8 7.52 9.66 -0.57
CA ARG A 8 7.35 10.79 -1.50
C ARG A 8 8.61 11.62 -1.48
N LEU A 9 9.19 11.87 -2.66
CA LEU A 9 10.28 12.81 -2.87
C LEU A 9 9.80 13.86 -3.85
N TYR A 10 9.85 15.13 -3.45
CA TYR A 10 9.33 16.21 -4.28
C TYR A 10 9.95 17.57 -3.93
N ASN A 11 9.89 18.51 -4.87
CA ASN A 11 10.32 19.88 -4.67
C ASN A 11 9.29 20.60 -3.78
N LYS A 12 9.71 20.91 -2.55
CA LYS A 12 8.91 21.54 -1.52
C LYS A 12 8.79 23.04 -1.74
N THR A 13 9.77 23.69 -2.36
CA THR A 13 9.70 25.11 -2.75
C THR A 13 8.50 25.36 -3.68
N ILE A 14 8.35 24.55 -4.73
CA ILE A 14 7.20 24.65 -5.66
C ILE A 14 5.87 24.31 -4.98
N GLU A 15 5.87 23.39 -4.02
CA GLU A 15 4.65 23.05 -3.26
C GLU A 15 4.23 24.15 -2.27
N LEU A 16 5.19 24.92 -1.73
CA LEU A 16 4.90 26.06 -0.87
C LEU A 16 4.15 27.17 -1.62
N GLU A 17 4.53 27.47 -2.85
CA GLU A 17 3.87 28.48 -3.69
C GLU A 17 2.38 28.18 -3.88
N LYS A 18 2.01 26.89 -3.89
CA LYS A 18 0.61 26.45 -4.03
C LYS A 18 -0.13 26.34 -2.71
N SER A 19 0.57 26.01 -1.62
CA SER A 19 -0.04 25.72 -0.32
C SER A 19 -0.11 26.92 0.62
N GLY A 20 0.60 28.02 0.32
CA GLY A 20 0.59 29.26 1.10
C GLY A 20 1.25 29.13 2.48
N LYS A 21 2.17 28.18 2.65
CA LYS A 21 2.85 27.90 3.94
C LYS A 21 4.18 28.63 4.07
N ASP A 22 4.17 29.93 3.83
CA ASP A 22 5.40 30.73 3.72
C ASP A 22 6.23 30.79 5.01
N TYR A 23 5.62 30.54 6.18
CA TYR A 23 6.33 30.40 7.47
C TYR A 23 7.46 29.36 7.44
N MET A 24 7.42 28.37 6.52
CA MET A 24 8.50 27.39 6.39
C MET A 24 9.81 28.04 5.92
N ARG A 25 9.74 29.14 5.17
CA ARG A 25 10.92 29.86 4.66
C ARG A 25 11.73 30.46 5.82
N GLU A 26 11.04 31.00 6.83
CA GLU A 26 11.67 31.54 8.05
C GLU A 26 12.39 30.42 8.81
N ILE A 27 11.71 29.29 9.05
CA ILE A 27 12.31 28.13 9.73
C ILE A 27 13.57 27.63 9.00
N TRP A 28 13.52 27.55 7.67
CA TRP A 28 14.69 27.11 6.90
C TRP A 28 15.81 28.14 6.89
N SER A 29 15.49 29.43 6.83
CA SER A 29 16.47 30.51 6.91
C SER A 29 17.20 30.49 8.26
N ASP A 30 16.48 30.26 9.36
CA ASP A 30 17.06 30.07 10.70
C ASP A 30 17.99 28.85 10.79
N GLN A 31 17.82 27.87 9.89
CA GLN A 31 18.66 26.68 9.77
C GLN A 31 19.72 26.79 8.64
N GLY A 32 19.92 27.98 8.08
CA GLY A 32 20.98 28.27 7.12
C GLY A 32 20.61 28.13 5.65
N TRP A 33 19.32 28.10 5.30
CA TRP A 33 18.89 28.16 3.91
C TRP A 33 19.10 29.57 3.32
N ASP A 34 19.65 29.63 2.10
CA ASP A 34 20.00 30.87 1.39
C ASP A 34 18.81 31.61 0.79
N GLY A 35 17.62 30.98 0.76
CA GLY A 35 16.42 31.55 0.16
C GLY A 35 16.33 31.41 -1.36
N GLU A 36 17.38 30.92 -2.02
CA GLU A 36 17.47 30.79 -3.47
C GLU A 36 17.38 29.34 -3.92
N GLN A 37 18.00 28.41 -3.17
CA GLN A 37 18.05 27.00 -3.55
C GLN A 37 16.71 26.29 -3.38
N ASP A 38 16.44 25.34 -4.28
CA ASP A 38 15.29 24.44 -4.15
C ASP A 38 15.42 23.53 -2.93
N VAL A 39 14.37 23.52 -2.11
CA VAL A 39 14.26 22.59 -0.98
C VAL A 39 13.49 21.36 -1.44
N TRP A 40 14.11 20.19 -1.31
CA TRP A 40 13.48 18.90 -1.59
C TRP A 40 13.08 18.21 -0.29
N ARG A 41 11.88 17.62 -0.27
CA ARG A 41 11.39 16.88 0.89
C ARG A 41 11.22 15.41 0.57
N LEU A 42 11.89 14.57 1.35
CA LEU A 42 11.64 13.13 1.41
C LEU A 42 10.72 12.84 2.61
N GLU A 43 9.60 12.18 2.37
CA GLU A 43 8.69 11.72 3.41
C GLU A 43 8.44 10.23 3.32
N PHE A 44 8.37 9.57 4.49
CA PHE A 44 7.83 8.23 4.63
C PHE A 44 6.53 8.27 5.43
N GLN A 45 5.50 7.63 4.91
CA GLN A 45 4.22 7.48 5.60
C GLN A 45 4.05 6.03 6.04
N PHE A 46 4.07 5.81 7.35
CA PHE A 46 3.77 4.53 7.98
C PHE A 46 2.30 4.44 8.39
N ARG A 47 1.62 3.37 8.00
CA ARG A 47 0.28 3.02 8.52
C ARG A 47 0.40 2.08 9.71
N ARG A 48 -0.71 1.92 10.43
CA ARG A 48 -0.83 1.08 11.64
C ARG A 48 -0.21 -0.32 11.47
N ASP A 49 -0.47 -0.98 10.35
CA ASP A 49 0.02 -2.34 10.12
C ASP A 49 1.54 -2.38 9.85
N ALA A 50 2.12 -1.33 9.25
CA ALA A 50 3.58 -1.21 9.13
C ALA A 50 4.24 -0.96 10.48
N LEU A 51 3.71 -0.03 11.28
CA LEU A 51 4.21 0.26 12.63
C LEU A 51 4.16 -0.98 13.53
N ARG A 52 3.05 -1.71 13.52
CA ARG A 52 2.91 -2.96 14.28
C ARG A 52 3.94 -4.01 13.89
N ARG A 53 4.27 -4.13 12.60
CA ARG A 53 5.33 -5.04 12.12
C ARG A 53 6.73 -4.61 12.56
N LEU A 54 6.91 -3.35 12.94
CA LEU A 54 8.16 -2.83 13.51
C LEU A 54 8.13 -2.81 15.05
N GLY A 55 7.11 -3.43 15.66
CA GLY A 55 6.95 -3.52 17.11
C GLY A 55 6.32 -2.29 17.78
N ILE A 56 5.99 -1.25 17.02
CA ILE A 56 5.45 0.00 17.55
C ILE A 56 3.92 -0.10 17.67
N LYS A 57 3.42 -0.01 18.89
CA LYS A 57 1.99 -0.20 19.24
C LYS A 57 1.38 1.03 19.88
N THR A 58 2.19 1.88 20.51
CA THR A 58 1.76 3.07 21.25
C THR A 58 2.38 4.34 20.67
N PHE A 59 1.84 5.49 21.07
CA PHE A 59 2.37 6.79 20.68
C PHE A 59 3.73 7.09 21.34
N ASP A 60 3.91 6.70 22.61
CA ASP A 60 5.18 6.92 23.32
C ASP A 60 6.31 6.11 22.68
N GLU A 61 6.05 4.86 22.29
CA GLU A 61 6.98 4.06 21.49
C GLU A 61 7.29 4.76 20.16
N LEU A 62 6.28 5.28 19.46
CA LEU A 62 6.50 5.98 18.18
C LEU A 62 7.51 7.13 18.32
N LEU A 63 7.40 7.95 19.36
CA LEU A 63 8.33 9.05 19.60
C LEU A 63 9.75 8.56 19.90
N GLN A 64 9.90 7.45 20.63
CA GLN A 64 11.20 6.87 20.95
C GLN A 64 11.88 6.24 19.73
N TYR A 65 11.10 5.72 18.77
CA TYR A 65 11.61 4.98 17.60
C TYR A 65 11.67 5.80 16.30
N LEU A 66 11.53 7.13 16.32
CA LEU A 66 11.54 7.95 15.09
C LEU A 66 12.83 7.77 14.27
N GLY A 67 13.99 7.80 14.92
CA GLY A 67 15.29 7.55 14.27
C GLY A 67 15.37 6.15 13.67
N GLY A 68 14.95 5.13 14.43
CA GLY A 68 14.87 3.76 13.95
C GLY A 68 13.94 3.59 12.75
N LEU A 69 12.79 4.27 12.73
CA LEU A 69 11.85 4.28 11.60
C LEU A 69 12.47 4.90 10.35
N TRP A 70 13.19 6.01 10.51
CA TRP A 70 13.89 6.68 9.42
C TRP A 70 15.00 5.80 8.84
N GLN A 71 15.81 5.18 9.70
CA GLN A 71 16.85 4.24 9.29
C GLN A 71 16.23 3.09 8.49
N TYR A 72 15.27 2.37 9.05
CA TYR A 72 14.56 1.28 8.36
C TYR A 72 14.01 1.71 6.98
N ALA A 73 13.40 2.88 6.90
CA ALA A 73 12.83 3.40 5.67
C ALA A 73 13.88 3.65 4.58
N THR A 74 15.06 4.14 4.97
CA THR A 74 16.13 4.59 4.07
C THR A 74 17.23 3.55 3.84
N THR A 75 17.29 2.47 4.62
CA THR A 75 18.28 1.38 4.45
C THR A 75 17.65 0.10 3.95
N ASP A 76 16.60 -0.38 4.62
CA ASP A 76 16.03 -1.71 4.40
C ASP A 76 14.86 -1.69 3.43
N TRP A 77 14.02 -0.66 3.48
CA TRP A 77 12.79 -0.59 2.68
C TRP A 77 12.99 0.07 1.31
N LEU A 78 13.64 1.23 1.28
CA LEU A 78 13.93 1.97 0.05
C LEU A 78 15.36 2.51 0.09
N ARG A 79 16.13 2.22 -0.96
CA ARG A 79 17.50 2.70 -1.10
C ARG A 79 17.77 3.11 -2.54
N LEU A 80 18.37 4.28 -2.73
CA LEU A 80 18.90 4.69 -4.02
C LEU A 80 20.34 4.18 -4.16
N THR A 81 20.59 3.42 -5.21
CA THR A 81 21.88 2.76 -5.47
C THR A 81 22.49 3.23 -6.78
N CYS A 82 23.82 3.23 -6.87
CA CYS A 82 24.51 3.39 -8.15
C CYS A 82 24.57 2.04 -8.86
N PRO A 83 24.03 1.92 -10.09
CA PRO A 83 24.10 0.68 -10.85
C PRO A 83 25.53 0.23 -11.10
N ASP A 84 25.78 -1.07 -10.89
CA ASP A 84 27.04 -1.69 -11.25
C ASP A 84 26.90 -2.37 -12.63
N PRO A 85 27.76 -2.07 -13.61
CA PRO A 85 27.66 -2.66 -14.95
C PRO A 85 28.03 -4.15 -14.99
N VAL A 86 28.70 -4.66 -13.96
CA VAL A 86 29.19 -6.05 -13.86
C VAL A 86 28.35 -6.86 -12.88
N ASP A 87 28.06 -6.32 -11.68
CA ASP A 87 27.26 -7.03 -10.69
C ASP A 87 25.76 -6.86 -10.96
N LYS A 88 25.07 -7.97 -11.24
CA LYS A 88 23.60 -7.98 -11.41
C LYS A 88 22.84 -7.96 -10.08
N THR A 89 23.55 -8.12 -8.96
CA THR A 89 22.97 -8.23 -7.62
C THR A 89 22.73 -6.84 -7.01
N GLN A 90 21.55 -6.27 -7.24
CA GLN A 90 21.20 -4.90 -6.81
C GLN A 90 21.35 -4.64 -5.30
N THR A 91 21.21 -5.67 -4.46
CA THR A 91 21.39 -5.52 -3.00
C THR A 91 22.83 -5.20 -2.60
N ARG A 92 23.81 -5.52 -3.45
CA ARG A 92 25.24 -5.24 -3.24
C ARG A 92 25.69 -3.92 -3.82
N TRP A 93 24.85 -3.28 -4.65
CA TRP A 93 25.20 -2.02 -5.28
C TRP A 93 25.48 -0.94 -4.23
N PRO A 94 26.48 -0.08 -4.46
CA PRO A 94 26.80 1.00 -3.53
C PRO A 94 25.64 2.00 -3.44
N THR A 95 25.44 2.55 -2.25
CA THR A 95 24.43 3.59 -2.01
C THR A 95 24.84 4.87 -2.71
N HIS A 96 23.89 5.56 -3.34
CA HIS A 96 24.14 6.84 -3.99
C HIS A 96 24.46 7.92 -2.94
N ARG A 97 25.46 8.79 -3.18
CA ARG A 97 25.94 9.80 -2.21
C ARG A 97 24.83 10.68 -1.64
N MET A 98 23.94 11.19 -2.48
CA MET A 98 22.76 11.97 -2.03
C MET A 98 21.89 11.18 -1.02
N TRP A 99 21.77 9.87 -1.18
CA TRP A 99 20.99 9.02 -0.29
C TRP A 99 21.71 8.78 1.03
N GLU A 100 23.05 8.68 1.02
CA GLU A 100 23.85 8.63 2.24
C GLU A 100 23.63 9.88 3.10
N VAL A 101 23.52 11.07 2.48
CA VAL A 101 23.19 12.31 3.20
C VAL A 101 21.79 12.23 3.83
N LEU A 102 20.79 11.74 3.09
CA LEU A 102 19.43 11.60 3.60
C LEU A 102 19.33 10.60 4.77
N GLN A 103 20.15 9.53 4.76
CA GLN A 103 20.19 8.55 5.84
C GLN A 103 20.71 9.13 7.17
N GLN A 104 21.48 10.22 7.13
CA GLN A 104 22.10 10.85 8.30
C GLN A 104 21.18 11.80 9.07
N ALA A 105 19.90 11.91 8.69
CA ALA A 105 18.97 12.78 9.40
C ALA A 105 18.88 12.39 10.89
N ASP A 106 19.21 13.36 11.75
CA ASP A 106 19.16 13.19 13.19
C ASP A 106 17.76 13.47 13.73
N TRP A 107 17.22 12.51 14.47
CA TRP A 107 15.91 12.59 15.11
C TRP A 107 16.00 12.85 16.61
N GLY A 108 17.21 13.04 17.15
CA GLY A 108 17.45 13.23 18.59
C GLY A 108 17.15 11.97 19.43
N VAL A 109 16.96 10.82 18.78
CA VAL A 109 16.64 9.54 19.42
C VAL A 109 17.41 8.40 18.72
N GLU A 110 18.11 7.57 19.51
CA GLU A 110 19.00 6.51 19.00
C GLU A 110 18.35 5.12 18.95
N GLN A 111 17.09 4.96 19.37
CA GLN A 111 16.48 3.62 19.41
C GLN A 111 16.21 3.11 17.99
N GLY A 112 17.00 2.10 17.58
CA GLY A 112 16.78 1.35 16.35
C GLY A 112 15.45 0.60 16.36
N CYS A 113 14.84 0.43 15.19
CA CYS A 113 13.67 -0.43 15.03
C CYS A 113 14.00 -1.61 14.13
N HIS A 114 13.48 -2.79 14.46
CA HIS A 114 13.69 -3.99 13.66
C HIS A 114 12.35 -4.60 13.30
N ARG A 115 12.26 -5.12 12.08
CA ARG A 115 11.07 -5.81 11.61
C ARG A 115 10.85 -7.07 12.44
N GLN A 116 9.74 -7.11 13.15
CA GLN A 116 9.26 -8.30 13.83
C GLN A 116 8.63 -9.24 12.81
N VAL A 117 9.05 -10.51 12.83
CA VAL A 117 8.41 -11.57 12.04
C VAL A 117 7.08 -11.89 12.70
N THR A 118 6.03 -11.16 12.32
CA THR A 118 4.66 -11.55 12.64
C THR A 118 4.24 -12.62 11.64
N SER A 119 3.75 -13.78 12.10
CA SER A 119 3.18 -14.80 11.21
C SER A 119 2.11 -14.14 10.35
N SER A 120 2.34 -14.08 9.04
CA SER A 120 1.45 -13.41 8.10
C SER A 120 0.22 -14.29 7.87
N GLY A 121 -0.74 -14.14 8.77
CA GLY A 121 -2.01 -14.84 8.73
C GLY A 121 -2.98 -14.19 9.70
N ASN A 122 -3.55 -13.03 9.37
CA ASN A 122 -4.63 -12.43 10.16
C ASN A 122 -5.95 -12.64 9.42
N PRO A 123 -6.53 -13.87 9.42
CA PRO A 123 -7.87 -14.05 8.89
C PRO A 123 -8.85 -13.14 9.65
N PRO A 124 -9.94 -12.71 9.00
CA PRO A 124 -10.98 -11.94 9.67
C PRO A 124 -11.60 -12.78 10.79
N SER A 125 -12.03 -12.14 11.87
CA SER A 125 -12.76 -12.82 12.94
C SER A 125 -14.15 -13.26 12.48
N ASP A 126 -14.70 -14.29 13.12
CA ASP A 126 -16.07 -14.76 12.91
C ASP A 126 -17.08 -13.63 13.05
N ASN A 127 -16.92 -12.77 14.07
CA ASN A 127 -17.77 -11.60 14.23
C ASN A 127 -17.72 -10.68 13.00
N TYR A 128 -16.54 -10.43 12.44
CA TYR A 128 -16.43 -9.63 11.22
C TYR A 128 -17.09 -10.33 10.03
N LEU A 129 -16.89 -11.64 9.87
CA LEU A 129 -17.46 -12.41 8.75
C LEU A 129 -18.99 -12.49 8.82
N PHE A 130 -19.53 -12.82 9.98
CA PHE A 130 -20.95 -13.14 10.13
C PHE A 130 -21.82 -11.91 10.43
N VAL A 131 -21.29 -10.87 11.07
CA VAL A 131 -22.08 -9.64 11.31
C VAL A 131 -21.99 -8.69 10.11
N ASN A 132 -20.77 -8.36 9.65
CA ASN A 132 -20.63 -7.44 8.50
C ASN A 132 -20.98 -8.11 7.17
N GLY A 133 -20.82 -9.43 7.06
CA GLY A 133 -21.24 -10.17 5.87
C GLY A 133 -22.74 -10.09 5.61
N MET A 134 -23.54 -9.99 6.66
CA MET A 134 -25.00 -9.96 6.57
C MET A 134 -25.55 -8.59 6.14
N SER A 135 -24.81 -7.50 6.32
CA SER A 135 -25.35 -6.13 6.15
C SER A 135 -25.93 -5.85 4.76
N GLY A 136 -25.26 -6.31 3.70
CA GLY A 136 -25.74 -6.14 2.33
C GLY A 136 -26.99 -6.96 2.03
N LEU A 137 -27.01 -8.21 2.51
CA LEU A 137 -28.14 -9.12 2.34
C LEU A 137 -29.38 -8.64 3.10
N THR A 138 -29.24 -8.23 4.36
CA THR A 138 -30.39 -7.73 5.15
C THR A 138 -30.95 -6.42 4.62
N SER A 139 -30.09 -5.57 4.04
CA SER A 139 -30.55 -4.35 3.35
C SER A 139 -31.34 -4.68 2.08
N PHE A 140 -30.90 -5.67 1.30
CA PHE A 140 -31.62 -6.17 0.13
C PHE A 140 -32.95 -6.81 0.52
N MET A 141 -32.96 -7.66 1.56
CA MET A 141 -34.18 -8.25 2.12
C MET A 141 -35.22 -7.20 2.48
N ALA A 142 -34.80 -6.13 3.18
CA ALA A 142 -35.68 -5.03 3.55
C ALA A 142 -36.21 -4.28 2.32
N ARG A 143 -35.37 -4.05 1.30
CA ARG A 143 -35.75 -3.37 0.05
C ARG A 143 -36.78 -4.16 -0.75
N GLU A 144 -36.57 -5.47 -0.88
CA GLU A 144 -37.41 -6.38 -1.68
C GLU A 144 -38.60 -6.96 -0.89
N GLY A 145 -38.70 -6.66 0.42
CA GLY A 145 -39.76 -7.20 1.29
C GLY A 145 -39.65 -8.71 1.52
N ILE A 146 -38.44 -9.28 1.46
CA ILE A 146 -38.20 -10.72 1.61
C ILE A 146 -37.81 -11.02 3.07
N LEU A 147 -38.62 -11.81 3.77
CA LEU A 147 -38.34 -12.24 5.15
C LEU A 147 -37.62 -13.59 5.23
N ASP A 148 -37.73 -14.39 4.17
CA ASP A 148 -37.10 -15.71 4.06
C ASP A 148 -35.65 -15.58 3.59
N ILE A 149 -34.72 -15.95 4.46
CA ILE A 149 -33.28 -15.79 4.21
C ILE A 149 -32.76 -16.67 3.06
N GLU A 150 -33.32 -17.86 2.87
CA GLU A 150 -32.87 -18.78 1.82
C GLU A 150 -33.26 -18.22 0.45
N LYS A 151 -34.50 -17.76 0.32
CA LYS A 151 -34.99 -17.07 -0.88
C LYS A 151 -34.21 -15.78 -1.12
N ALA A 152 -33.97 -15.00 -0.07
CA ALA A 152 -33.23 -13.75 -0.18
C ALA A 152 -31.80 -13.97 -0.68
N THR A 153 -31.12 -15.01 -0.19
CA THR A 153 -29.74 -15.32 -0.58
C THR A 153 -29.63 -15.63 -2.08
N GLN A 154 -30.56 -16.44 -2.59
CA GLN A 154 -30.61 -16.78 -4.01
C GLN A 154 -30.92 -15.53 -4.86
N ALA A 155 -31.96 -14.77 -4.49
CA ALA A 155 -32.35 -13.55 -5.19
C ALA A 155 -31.24 -12.49 -5.18
N TYR A 156 -30.53 -12.34 -4.06
CA TYR A 156 -29.41 -11.42 -3.93
C TYR A 156 -28.26 -11.79 -4.87
N LEU A 157 -27.88 -13.07 -4.93
CA LEU A 157 -26.79 -13.52 -5.81
C LEU A 157 -27.13 -13.35 -7.30
N LEU A 158 -28.39 -13.60 -7.68
CA LEU A 158 -28.86 -13.34 -9.04
C LEU A 158 -28.83 -11.84 -9.36
N ALA A 159 -29.41 -11.00 -8.49
CA ALA A 159 -29.40 -9.55 -8.69
C ALA A 159 -27.98 -8.95 -8.70
N ALA A 160 -27.08 -9.47 -7.88
CA ALA A 160 -25.68 -9.06 -7.86
C ALA A 160 -24.97 -9.47 -9.16
N ARG A 161 -25.24 -10.68 -9.68
CA ARG A 161 -24.73 -11.11 -10.98
C ARG A 161 -25.19 -10.18 -12.10
N ASP A 162 -26.50 -9.98 -12.21
CA ASP A 162 -27.10 -9.14 -13.24
C ASP A 162 -26.54 -7.71 -13.18
N TYR A 163 -26.38 -7.15 -11.98
CA TYR A 163 -25.79 -5.82 -11.78
C TYR A 163 -24.35 -5.73 -12.30
N HIS A 164 -23.51 -6.71 -11.97
CA HIS A 164 -22.12 -6.69 -12.41
C HIS A 164 -21.98 -6.99 -13.90
N ASP A 165 -22.73 -7.96 -14.42
CA ASP A 165 -22.67 -8.38 -15.83
C ASP A 165 -23.25 -7.30 -16.76
N ALA A 166 -24.32 -6.60 -16.37
CA ALA A 166 -24.84 -5.43 -17.12
C ALA A 166 -23.83 -4.27 -17.20
N ARG A 167 -22.79 -4.30 -16.37
CA ARG A 167 -21.71 -3.29 -16.32
C ARG A 167 -20.38 -3.86 -16.79
N ALA A 168 -20.35 -5.10 -17.31
CA ALA A 168 -19.12 -5.74 -17.75
C ALA A 168 -18.45 -4.95 -18.88
N ASP A 169 -19.24 -4.42 -19.83
CA ASP A 169 -18.71 -3.61 -20.94
C ASP A 169 -18.06 -2.31 -20.46
N LEU A 170 -18.55 -1.73 -19.36
CA LEU A 170 -18.01 -0.49 -18.77
C LEU A 170 -16.83 -0.73 -17.83
N THR A 171 -16.85 -1.84 -17.09
CA THR A 171 -15.86 -2.15 -16.05
C THR A 171 -14.75 -3.09 -16.52
N GLY A 172 -14.95 -3.75 -17.66
CA GLY A 172 -14.07 -4.78 -18.21
C GLY A 172 -14.10 -6.11 -17.46
N ILE A 173 -14.98 -6.28 -16.46
CA ILE A 173 -15.02 -7.48 -15.61
C ILE A 173 -16.46 -7.96 -15.37
N SER A 174 -16.68 -9.27 -15.45
CA SER A 174 -17.95 -9.91 -15.09
C SER A 174 -18.13 -10.04 -13.57
N PHE A 175 -19.30 -10.47 -13.13
CA PHE A 175 -19.54 -10.82 -11.72
C PHE A 175 -18.47 -11.78 -11.17
N GLN A 176 -18.17 -12.85 -11.91
CA GLN A 176 -17.16 -13.83 -11.50
C GLN A 176 -15.76 -13.19 -11.45
N GLY A 177 -15.43 -12.33 -12.42
CA GLY A 177 -14.17 -11.58 -12.43
C GLY A 177 -14.03 -10.68 -11.20
N TYR A 178 -15.08 -9.93 -10.86
CA TYR A 178 -15.14 -9.10 -9.67
C TYR A 178 -14.96 -9.92 -8.37
N VAL A 179 -15.68 -11.03 -8.23
CA VAL A 179 -15.55 -11.92 -7.06
C VAL A 179 -14.12 -12.45 -6.94
N ASN A 180 -13.56 -12.97 -8.03
CA ASN A 180 -12.20 -13.50 -8.06
C ASN A 180 -11.18 -12.43 -7.66
N GLU A 181 -11.29 -11.21 -8.19
CA GLU A 181 -10.39 -10.11 -7.83
C GLU A 181 -10.47 -9.79 -6.32
N LYS A 182 -11.68 -9.70 -5.75
CA LYS A 182 -11.86 -9.42 -4.32
C LYS A 182 -11.33 -10.56 -3.45
N VAL A 183 -11.53 -11.81 -3.85
CA VAL A 183 -11.00 -12.98 -3.13
C VAL A 183 -9.48 -12.97 -3.16
N SER A 184 -8.84 -12.80 -4.32
CA SER A 184 -7.38 -12.76 -4.44
C SER A 184 -6.74 -11.63 -3.63
N LEU A 185 -7.34 -10.43 -3.64
CA LEU A 185 -6.89 -9.30 -2.81
C LEU A 185 -6.96 -9.62 -1.31
N LYS A 186 -8.06 -10.25 -0.87
CA LYS A 186 -8.25 -10.64 0.54
C LYS A 186 -7.33 -11.80 0.93
N ALA A 187 -7.16 -12.79 0.07
CA ALA A 187 -6.28 -13.93 0.30
C ALA A 187 -4.83 -13.48 0.48
N ARG A 188 -4.35 -12.55 -0.37
CA ARG A 188 -3.04 -11.91 -0.21
C ARG A 188 -2.92 -11.16 1.11
N ARG A 189 -3.96 -10.41 1.51
CA ARG A 189 -4.00 -9.67 2.78
C ARG A 189 -3.94 -10.59 3.99
N TYR A 190 -4.69 -11.69 3.96
CA TYR A 190 -4.81 -12.63 5.08
C TYR A 190 -3.74 -13.71 5.07
N GLY A 191 -2.86 -13.75 4.05
CA GLY A 191 -1.90 -14.85 3.89
C GLY A 191 -2.56 -16.23 3.77
N SER A 192 -3.85 -16.29 3.43
CA SER A 192 -4.66 -17.51 3.50
C SER A 192 -4.55 -18.39 2.25
N MET A 193 -4.00 -17.86 1.16
CA MET A 193 -3.61 -18.65 -0.01
C MET A 193 -2.11 -18.49 -0.22
N LYS A 194 -1.39 -19.61 -0.30
CA LYS A 194 -0.03 -19.61 -0.86
C LYS A 194 -0.14 -19.23 -2.34
N ASN A 195 0.85 -18.53 -2.88
CA ASN A 195 1.05 -18.44 -4.33
C ASN A 195 1.42 -19.84 -4.85
N ALA A 196 0.47 -20.77 -4.86
CA ALA A 196 0.57 -22.00 -5.62
C ALA A 196 -0.24 -21.74 -6.90
N PRO A 197 0.38 -21.79 -8.09
CA PRO A 197 -0.41 -21.81 -9.31
C PRO A 197 -1.33 -23.04 -9.21
N PRO A 198 -2.66 -22.88 -9.39
CA PRO A 198 -3.50 -24.04 -9.58
C PRO A 198 -3.14 -24.59 -10.96
N ASP A 199 -2.50 -25.76 -10.96
CA ASP A 199 -2.29 -26.62 -12.13
C ASP A 199 -1.79 -25.92 -13.40
N GLY A 200 -0.53 -25.48 -13.43
CA GLY A 200 0.21 -25.24 -14.68
C GLY A 200 -0.31 -24.16 -15.63
N GLU A 201 -1.45 -23.53 -15.35
CA GLU A 201 -2.02 -22.45 -16.13
C GLU A 201 -1.59 -21.10 -15.53
N GLN A 202 -1.08 -20.21 -16.41
CA GLN A 202 -0.70 -18.85 -16.05
C GLN A 202 -1.86 -18.15 -15.34
N HIS A 203 -1.59 -17.61 -14.16
CA HIS A 203 -2.59 -16.93 -13.35
C HIS A 203 -3.23 -15.78 -14.18
N PRO A 204 -4.55 -15.57 -14.16
CA PRO A 204 -5.20 -14.56 -15.00
C PRO A 204 -4.67 -13.12 -14.76
N MET A 205 -4.11 -12.83 -13.59
CA MET A 205 -3.36 -11.57 -13.36
C MET A 205 -2.02 -11.51 -14.11
N ASP A 206 -1.34 -12.62 -14.36
CA ASP A 206 -0.09 -12.62 -15.14
C ASP A 206 -0.36 -12.25 -16.61
N ALA A 207 -1.51 -12.68 -17.15
CA ALA A 207 -1.96 -12.27 -18.48
C ALA A 207 -2.42 -10.80 -18.54
N ALA A 208 -2.95 -10.24 -17.43
CA ALA A 208 -3.32 -8.83 -17.34
C ALA A 208 -2.09 -7.93 -17.19
N VAL A 209 -1.16 -8.30 -16.30
CA VAL A 209 0.10 -7.59 -16.07
C VAL A 209 1.03 -7.70 -17.28
N SER A 210 1.06 -8.84 -17.99
CA SER A 210 1.82 -8.99 -19.24
C SER A 210 1.23 -8.20 -20.41
N ARG A 211 -0.10 -8.04 -20.48
CA ARG A 211 -0.75 -7.21 -21.51
C ARG A 211 -0.50 -5.72 -21.27
N GLU A 212 -0.56 -5.29 -20.02
CA GLU A 212 -0.28 -3.90 -19.63
C GLU A 212 1.22 -3.55 -19.81
N TYR A 213 2.12 -4.50 -19.53
CA TYR A 213 3.55 -4.37 -19.81
C TYR A 213 3.86 -4.31 -21.32
N ARG A 214 3.21 -5.17 -22.14
CA ARG A 214 3.38 -5.14 -23.61
C ARG A 214 2.79 -3.87 -24.25
N ARG A 215 1.66 -3.35 -23.73
CA ARG A 215 1.10 -2.06 -24.17
C ARG A 215 2.06 -0.91 -23.90
N ARG A 216 2.63 -0.84 -22.69
CA ARG A 216 3.59 0.20 -22.32
C ARG A 216 4.94 0.09 -23.04
N SER A 217 5.34 -1.11 -23.45
CA SER A 217 6.58 -1.34 -24.21
C SER A 217 6.46 -1.01 -25.70
N ASN A 218 5.25 -1.01 -26.27
CA ASN A 218 5.03 -0.80 -27.70
C ASN A 218 4.62 0.64 -28.07
N GLY A 219 4.51 1.54 -27.10
CA GLY A 219 4.32 2.97 -27.38
C GLY A 219 3.02 3.32 -28.10
N GLU A 220 1.89 2.74 -27.68
CA GLU A 220 0.54 3.24 -27.98
C GLU A 220 -0.20 3.61 -26.69
#